data_AF-A0A5A8EFM4-F1
#
_entry.id   AF-A0A5A8EFM4-F1
#
_cell.length_a   1.000
_cell.length_b   1.000
_cell.length_c   1.000
_cell.angle_alpha   90.00
_cell.angle_beta   90.00
_cell.angle_gamma   90.00
#
_symmetry.space_group_name_H-M   'P 1'
#
loop_
_entity.id
_entity.type
_entity.pdbx_description
1 polymer ?
#
loop_
_entity_poly.entity_id
_entity_poly.type
_entity_poly.pdbx_seq_one_letter_code
_entity_poly.pdbx_strand_id
1 'polypeptide(L)'
;MVDGALPADAPLPAVDMAAVRARETAVAEELRMDLALVGDGVSSRGQAAFNVLRRVLGRQVEWRGKSILAHGVVVVDEPYTRESARVTTETATSKNTFMMVTGQLDRLTQP
;
A
#
# COMPACT_ATOMS: atom_id res chain seq x y z
N MET A 1 0.53 13.00 -52.31
CA MET A 1 0.75 11.91 -51.34
C MET A 1 2.24 11.86 -51.12
N VAL A 2 2.73 12.30 -49.95
CA VAL A 2 4.16 12.21 -49.64
C VAL A 2 4.38 10.88 -48.93
N ASP A 3 5.10 9.98 -49.58
CA ASP A 3 5.58 8.73 -48.99
C ASP A 3 6.45 9.09 -47.79
N GLY A 4 5.90 8.93 -46.59
CA GLY A 4 6.56 9.20 -45.31
C GLY A 4 7.44 8.05 -44.83
N ALA A 5 7.89 7.18 -45.73
CA ALA A 5 8.81 6.10 -45.39
C ALA A 5 10.23 6.67 -45.33
N LEU A 6 10.83 6.67 -44.14
CA LEU A 6 12.26 6.93 -43.99
C LEU A 6 13.04 5.94 -44.87
N PRO A 7 14.08 6.38 -45.59
CA PRO A 7 14.90 5.47 -46.39
C PRO A 7 15.46 4.37 -45.48
N ALA A 8 15.46 3.13 -45.96
CA ALA A 8 15.85 1.94 -45.19
C ALA A 8 17.27 2.03 -44.58
N ASP A 9 18.10 2.91 -45.13
CA ASP A 9 19.49 3.10 -44.78
C ASP A 9 19.72 4.30 -43.84
N ALA A 10 18.64 4.95 -43.35
CA ALA A 10 18.75 6.04 -42.40
C ALA A 10 19.29 5.53 -41.05
N PRO A 11 20.34 6.16 -40.47
CA PRO A 11 20.81 5.79 -39.15
C PRO A 11 19.71 6.01 -38.12
N LEU A 12 19.44 4.99 -37.31
CA LEU A 12 18.43 5.07 -36.27
C LEU A 12 18.81 6.17 -35.26
N PRO A 13 17.83 6.92 -34.74
CA PRO A 13 18.08 7.90 -33.70
C PRO A 13 18.68 7.20 -32.47
N ALA A 14 19.71 7.82 -31.89
CA ALA A 14 20.34 7.30 -30.68
C ALA A 14 19.31 7.31 -29.54
N VAL A 15 19.05 6.13 -28.97
CA VAL A 15 18.17 5.97 -27.81
C VAL A 15 18.98 6.25 -26.54
N ASP A 16 18.49 7.16 -25.70
CA ASP A 16 19.06 7.37 -24.37
C ASP A 16 18.66 6.22 -23.44
N MET A 17 19.50 5.20 -23.41
CA MET A 17 19.32 4.02 -22.56
C MET A 17 19.35 4.37 -21.06
N ALA A 18 20.00 5.46 -20.65
CA ALA A 18 20.04 5.87 -19.25
C ALA A 18 18.68 6.46 -18.82
N ALA A 19 18.09 7.31 -19.66
CA ALA A 19 16.75 7.85 -19.43
C ALA A 19 15.67 6.75 -19.40
N VAL A 20 15.76 5.76 -20.31
CA VAL A 20 14.85 4.61 -20.32
C VAL A 20 14.94 3.82 -19.02
N ARG A 21 16.15 3.45 -18.60
CA ARG A 21 16.37 2.70 -17.35
C ARG A 21 15.90 3.45 -16.11
N ALA A 22 16.12 4.77 -16.05
CA ALA A 22 15.65 5.60 -14.95
C ALA A 22 14.13 5.58 -14.85
N ARG A 23 13.43 5.69 -15.99
CA ARG A 23 11.97 5.61 -16.05
C ARG A 23 11.46 4.22 -15.64
N GLU A 24 12.06 3.16 -16.16
CA GLU A 24 11.70 1.78 -15.79
C GLU A 24 11.83 1.54 -14.28
N THR A 25 12.91 2.05 -13.69
CA THR A 25 13.16 1.96 -12.25
C THR A 25 12.08 2.70 -11.46
N ALA A 26 11.75 3.94 -11.84
CA ALA A 26 10.73 4.74 -11.18
C ALA A 26 9.35 4.05 -11.22
N VAL A 27 8.96 3.50 -12.37
CA VAL A 27 7.69 2.77 -12.53
C VAL A 27 7.70 1.48 -11.71
N ALA A 28 8.82 0.76 -11.67
CA ALA A 28 8.93 -0.45 -10.86
C ALA A 28 8.79 -0.14 -9.36
N GLU A 29 9.34 0.97 -8.88
CA GLU A 29 9.16 1.40 -7.49
C GLU A 29 7.70 1.80 -7.19
N GLU A 30 7.04 2.53 -8.09
CA GLU A 30 5.63 2.88 -7.95
C GLU A 30 4.74 1.63 -7.87
N LEU A 31 4.95 0.67 -8.77
CA LEU A 31 4.25 -0.62 -8.75
C LEU A 31 4.49 -1.40 -7.46
N ARG A 32 5.73 -1.40 -6.94
CA ARG A 32 6.04 -2.05 -5.66
C ARG A 32 5.29 -1.38 -4.50
N MET A 33 5.22 -0.05 -4.51
CA MET A 33 4.48 0.70 -3.49
C MET A 33 2.99 0.40 -3.53
N ASP A 34 2.40 0.29 -4.72
CA ASP A 34 0.98 -0.03 -4.89
C ASP A 34 0.67 -1.46 -4.48
N LEU A 35 1.53 -2.42 -4.85
CA LEU A 35 1.39 -3.82 -4.44
C LEU A 35 1.48 -3.99 -2.93
N ALA A 36 2.30 -3.17 -2.24
CA ALA A 36 2.38 -3.20 -0.78
C ALA A 36 1.09 -2.73 -0.07
N LEU A 37 0.13 -2.14 -0.79
CA LEU A 37 -1.18 -1.78 -0.25
C LEU A 37 -2.18 -2.94 -0.28
N VAL A 38 -1.93 -3.93 -1.13
CA VAL A 38 -2.81 -5.09 -1.31
C VAL A 38 -2.32 -6.21 -0.41
N GLY A 39 -3.16 -6.65 0.53
CA GLY A 39 -2.81 -7.76 1.41
C GLY A 39 -2.79 -9.08 0.63
N ASP A 40 -1.74 -9.88 0.81
CA ASP A 40 -1.64 -11.20 0.19
C ASP A 40 -2.42 -12.25 1.01
N GLY A 41 -3.37 -12.94 0.35
CA GLY A 41 -4.18 -13.98 0.97
C GLY A 41 -5.06 -13.51 2.14
N VAL A 42 -5.42 -12.23 2.18
CA VAL A 42 -6.33 -11.62 3.16
C VAL A 42 -7.78 -11.62 2.65
N SER A 43 -8.74 -11.57 3.57
CA SER A 43 -10.15 -11.45 3.20
C SER A 43 -10.50 -10.04 2.69
N SER A 44 -11.60 -9.91 1.94
CA SER A 44 -12.11 -8.61 1.49
C SER A 44 -12.36 -7.65 2.67
N ARG A 45 -12.77 -8.20 3.82
CA ARG A 45 -12.90 -7.44 5.07
C ARG A 45 -11.55 -6.93 5.56
N GLY A 46 -10.51 -7.76 5.54
CA GLY A 46 -9.14 -7.34 5.88
C GLY A 46 -8.66 -6.20 5.00
N GLN A 47 -8.86 -6.30 3.68
CA GLN A 47 -8.50 -5.22 2.76
C GLN A 47 -9.31 -3.93 3.03
N ALA A 48 -10.61 -4.04 3.33
CA ALA A 48 -11.43 -2.90 3.70
C ALA A 48 -10.95 -2.23 5.00
N ALA A 49 -10.61 -3.03 6.02
CA ALA A 49 -10.05 -2.54 7.27
C ALA A 49 -8.73 -1.79 7.03
N PHE A 50 -7.81 -2.38 6.26
CA PHE A 50 -6.55 -1.74 5.89
C PHE A 50 -6.77 -0.40 5.19
N ASN A 51 -7.65 -0.36 4.18
CA ASN A 51 -7.94 0.87 3.42
C ASN A 51 -8.48 1.99 4.32
N VAL A 52 -9.41 1.67 5.24
CA VAL A 52 -9.95 2.66 6.18
C VAL A 52 -8.88 3.13 7.16
N LEU A 53 -8.12 2.21 7.75
CA LEU A 53 -7.07 2.56 8.69
C LEU A 53 -5.99 3.42 8.03
N ARG A 54 -5.57 3.08 6.81
CA ARG A 54 -4.59 3.85 6.04
C ARG A 54 -5.11 5.23 5.64
N ARG A 55 -6.42 5.38 5.39
CA ARG A 55 -7.04 6.70 5.16
C ARG A 55 -7.01 7.58 6.40
N VAL A 56 -7.19 7.01 7.59
CA VAL A 56 -7.27 7.76 8.86
C VAL A 56 -5.90 8.02 9.47
N LEU A 57 -5.01 7.02 9.47
CA LEU A 57 -3.71 7.03 10.13
C LEU A 57 -2.55 7.27 9.15
N GLY A 58 -2.82 7.28 7.84
CA GLY A 58 -1.85 7.60 6.81
C GLY A 58 -0.85 6.47 6.53
N ARG A 59 0.37 6.86 6.11
CA ARG A 59 1.42 5.94 5.62
C ARG A 59 1.99 5.00 6.69
N GLN A 60 1.64 5.17 7.96
CA GLN A 60 2.14 4.35 9.07
C GLN A 60 1.29 3.08 9.29
N VAL A 61 0.41 2.74 8.34
CA VAL A 61 -0.37 1.50 8.32
C VAL A 61 0.19 0.60 7.23
N GLU A 62 0.67 -0.57 7.60
CA GLU A 62 1.31 -1.52 6.70
C GLU A 62 0.85 -2.95 6.96
N TRP A 63 0.99 -3.80 5.95
CA TRP A 63 0.78 -5.23 6.09
C TRP A 63 2.03 -5.88 6.69
N ARG A 64 1.80 -6.79 7.64
CA ARG A 64 2.82 -7.69 8.19
C ARG A 64 2.31 -9.12 8.05
N GLY A 65 2.60 -9.73 6.90
CA GLY A 65 1.91 -10.96 6.50
C GLY A 65 0.41 -10.68 6.34
N LYS A 66 -0.42 -11.42 7.08
CA LYS A 66 -1.89 -11.23 7.09
C LYS A 66 -2.37 -10.22 8.12
N SER A 67 -1.49 -9.66 8.94
CA SER A 67 -1.83 -8.72 10.00
C SER A 67 -1.65 -7.28 9.54
N ILE A 68 -2.45 -6.36 10.07
CA ILE A 68 -2.28 -4.93 9.86
C ILE A 68 -1.46 -4.37 11.03
N LEU A 69 -0.36 -3.68 10.75
CA LEU A 69 0.43 -2.96 11.74
C LEU A 69 0.20 -1.45 11.58
N ALA A 70 -0.32 -0.81 12.62
CA ALA A 70 -0.56 0.63 12.68
C ALA A 70 0.42 1.31 13.62
N HIS A 71 1.12 2.33 13.13
CA HIS A 71 2.14 3.12 13.84
C HIS A 71 3.25 2.27 14.50
N GLY A 72 3.48 1.04 14.04
CA GLY A 72 4.42 0.11 14.66
C GLY A 72 4.02 -0.37 16.07
N VAL A 73 2.86 0.01 16.58
CA VAL A 73 2.46 -0.20 17.99
C VAL A 73 1.13 -0.90 18.16
N VAL A 74 0.29 -0.99 17.13
CA VAL A 74 -0.98 -1.71 17.16
C VAL A 74 -1.03 -2.73 16.04
N VAL A 75 -1.30 -3.98 16.38
CA VAL A 75 -1.49 -5.07 15.43
C VAL A 75 -2.95 -5.49 15.41
N VAL A 76 -3.50 -5.69 14.23
CA VAL A 76 -4.85 -6.22 14.00
C VAL A 76 -4.71 -7.50 13.18
N ASP A 77 -5.10 -8.62 13.77
CA ASP A 77 -5.12 -9.92 13.09
C ASP A 77 -6.50 -10.19 12.48
N GLU A 78 -6.63 -11.24 11.68
CA GLU A 78 -7.93 -11.79 11.30
C GLU A 78 -8.73 -12.16 12.58
N PRO A 79 -10.04 -11.86 12.69
CA PRO A 79 -11.01 -11.42 11.66
C PRO A 79 -11.11 -9.90 11.40
N TYR A 80 -10.10 -9.12 11.79
CA TYR A 80 -10.07 -7.66 11.61
C TYR A 80 -11.23 -6.96 12.31
N THR A 81 -11.46 -7.35 13.57
CA THR A 81 -12.42 -6.72 14.49
C THR A 81 -11.67 -6.02 15.61
N ARG A 82 -12.39 -5.24 16.41
CA ARG A 82 -11.84 -4.57 17.59
C ARG A 82 -11.17 -5.55 18.55
N GLU A 83 -11.76 -6.72 18.76
CA GLU A 83 -11.26 -7.75 19.68
C GLU A 83 -9.95 -8.39 19.20
N SER A 84 -9.72 -8.38 17.89
CA SER A 84 -8.48 -8.87 17.27
C SER A 84 -7.33 -7.84 17.28
N ALA A 85 -7.60 -6.62 17.72
CA ALA A 85 -6.60 -5.58 17.84
C ALA A 85 -5.85 -5.67 19.18
N ARG A 86 -4.54 -5.49 19.17
CA ARG A 86 -3.72 -5.38 20.39
C ARG A 86 -2.60 -4.37 20.25
N VAL A 87 -2.17 -3.83 21.38
CA VAL A 87 -0.95 -3.02 21.47
C VAL A 87 0.26 -3.95 21.58
N THR A 88 1.29 -3.74 20.77
CA THR A 88 2.55 -4.49 20.82
C THR A 88 3.59 -3.85 21.74
N THR A 89 3.48 -2.55 21.98
CA THR A 89 4.40 -1.80 22.83
C THR A 89 3.65 -0.67 23.54
N GLU A 90 3.73 -0.65 24.86
CA GLU A 90 3.11 0.42 25.66
C GLU A 90 3.93 1.71 25.54
N THR A 91 3.32 2.71 24.90
CA THR A 91 3.86 4.06 24.76
C THR A 91 2.72 5.06 24.93
N ALA A 92 3.02 6.34 25.16
CA ALA A 92 1.98 7.37 25.19
C ALA A 92 1.17 7.41 23.88
N THR A 93 1.81 7.10 22.75
CA THR A 93 1.19 7.03 21.43
C THR A 93 0.26 5.83 21.26
N SER A 94 0.61 4.67 21.85
CA SER A 94 -0.09 3.41 21.57
C SER A 94 -1.55 3.42 22.01
N LYS A 95 -1.87 4.08 23.13
CA LYS A 95 -3.27 4.21 23.60
C LYS A 95 -4.13 4.98 22.61
N ASN A 96 -3.63 6.10 22.08
CA ASN A 96 -4.35 6.93 21.12
C ASN A 96 -4.54 6.20 19.79
N THR A 97 -3.47 5.56 19.29
CA THR A 97 -3.54 4.73 18.07
C THR A 97 -4.54 3.59 18.25
N PHE A 98 -4.50 2.89 19.38
CA PHE A 98 -5.42 1.78 19.65
C PHE A 98 -6.88 2.25 19.62
N MET A 99 -7.20 3.34 20.30
CA MET A 99 -8.55 3.92 20.28
C MET A 99 -9.02 4.30 18.88
N MET A 100 -8.14 4.92 18.06
CA MET A 100 -8.45 5.26 16.67
C MET A 100 -8.69 4.01 15.81
N VAL A 101 -7.81 3.00 15.93
CA VAL A 101 -7.92 1.74 15.20
C VAL A 101 -9.23 1.04 15.55
N THR A 102 -9.48 0.77 16.82
CA THR A 102 -10.69 0.05 17.25
C THR A 102 -11.96 0.80 16.88
N GLY A 103 -11.95 2.14 16.97
CA GLY A 103 -13.09 2.95 16.58
C GLY A 103 -13.40 2.89 15.08
N GLN A 104 -12.40 2.74 14.20
CA GLN A 104 -12.65 2.51 12.77
C GLN A 104 -13.13 1.09 12.48
N LEU A 105 -12.57 0.09 13.18
CA LEU A 105 -12.99 -1.30 13.02
C LEU A 105 -14.46 -1.49 13.43
N ASP A 106 -14.89 -0.87 14.54
CA ASP A 106 -16.28 -0.91 14.99
C ASP A 106 -17.25 -0.38 13.91
N ARG A 107 -16.89 0.74 13.26
CA ARG A 107 -17.70 1.34 12.17
C ARG A 107 -17.83 0.43 10.94
N LEU A 108 -16.82 -0.39 10.66
CA LEU A 108 -16.84 -1.37 9.56
C LEU A 108 -17.68 -2.62 9.87
N THR A 109 -18.10 -2.80 11.12
CA THR A 109 -18.98 -3.88 11.57
C THR A 109 -20.43 -3.45 11.70
N GLN A 110 -20.72 -2.15 11.62
CA GLN A 110 -22.08 -1.65 11.64
C GLN A 110 -22.72 -1.81 10.25
N PRO A 111 -23.96 -2.33 10.16
CA PRO A 111 -24.67 -2.55 8.90
C PRO A 111 -25.02 -1.27 8.15
#